data_AF-A0A6A4ZBV0-F1
#
_entry.id   AF-A0A6A4ZBV0-F1
#
_cell.length_a   1.000
_cell.length_b   1.000
_cell.length_c   1.000
_cell.angle_alpha   90.00
_cell.angle_beta   90.00
_cell.angle_gamma   90.00
#
_symmetry.space_group_name_H-M   'P 1'
#
loop_
_entity.id
_entity.type
_entity.pdbx_description
1 polymer ?
#
loop_
_entity_poly.entity_id
_entity_poly.type
_entity_poly.pdbx_seq_one_letter_code
_entity_poly.pdbx_strand_id
1 'polypeptide(L)'
;TQPVRPIFALHLVTAALITLICVYNIFHTPSHGRTYRTVHIVLGRMAMISGFISFSFGAVAVWWERYNGDLPFAIGITVGGVLQVGAQLYGWYQIRKHKDVTKHKRAMLLVFFYGCLIPMWMRFVVLVAGPYKNEPWIYPVAVAFGLIVGQFGVRASMAGRLI
;
A
#
# COMPACT_ATOMS: atom_id res chain seq x y z
N THR A 1 -5.18 -5.44 -25.29
CA THR A 1 -4.42 -5.19 -24.05
C THR A 1 -2.95 -5.45 -24.34
N GLN A 2 -2.03 -4.57 -23.91
CA GLN A 2 -0.60 -4.86 -24.07
C GLN A 2 -0.19 -6.05 -23.19
N PRO A 3 0.75 -6.90 -23.65
CA PRO A 3 1.20 -8.06 -22.88
C PRO A 3 1.82 -7.63 -21.54
N VAL A 4 1.73 -8.51 -20.54
CA VAL A 4 2.42 -8.31 -19.26
C VAL A 4 3.92 -8.39 -19.53
N ARG A 5 4.61 -7.27 -19.36
CA ARG A 5 6.05 -7.18 -19.51
C ARG A 5 6.74 -7.28 -18.12
N PRO A 6 8.03 -7.62 -18.08
CA PRO A 6 8.70 -8.01 -16.83
C PRO A 6 8.66 -6.96 -15.73
N ILE A 7 8.74 -5.66 -16.04
CA ILE A 7 8.81 -4.61 -15.03
C ILE A 7 7.48 -4.47 -14.30
N PHE A 8 6.37 -4.46 -15.04
CA PHE A 8 5.02 -4.46 -14.48
C PHE A 8 4.76 -5.73 -13.65
N ALA A 9 5.24 -6.90 -14.10
CA ALA A 9 5.12 -8.14 -13.34
C ALA A 9 5.86 -8.05 -12.00
N LEU A 10 7.10 -7.54 -11.99
CA LEU A 10 7.89 -7.33 -10.77
C LEU A 10 7.23 -6.33 -9.82
N HIS A 11 6.68 -5.23 -10.34
CA HIS A 11 5.89 -4.29 -9.53
C HIS A 11 4.69 -4.98 -8.88
N LEU A 12 3.93 -5.76 -9.64
CA LEU A 12 2.73 -6.45 -9.14
C LEU A 12 3.08 -7.49 -8.05
N VAL A 13 4.09 -8.32 -8.30
CA VAL A 13 4.55 -9.33 -7.34
C VAL A 13 5.02 -8.66 -6.05
N THR A 14 5.84 -7.62 -6.14
CA THR A 14 6.33 -6.91 -4.96
C THR A 14 5.22 -6.18 -4.20
N ALA A 15 4.25 -5.58 -4.90
CA ALA A 15 3.08 -4.94 -4.31
C ALA A 15 2.19 -5.96 -3.56
N ALA A 16 1.96 -7.13 -4.15
CA ALA A 16 1.22 -8.21 -3.50
C ALA A 16 1.94 -8.70 -2.24
N LEU A 17 3.27 -8.87 -2.31
CA LEU A 17 4.09 -9.35 -1.20
C LEU A 17 4.09 -8.37 -0.02
N ILE A 18 4.20 -7.05 -0.29
CA ILE A 18 4.05 -6.00 0.73
C ILE A 18 2.67 -6.10 1.39
N THR A 19 1.61 -6.21 0.59
CA THR A 19 0.23 -6.26 1.10
C THR A 19 0.05 -7.45 2.03
N LEU A 20 0.52 -8.64 1.64
CA LEU A 20 0.47 -9.84 2.48
C LEU A 20 1.26 -9.68 3.78
N ILE A 21 2.45 -9.07 3.72
CA ILE A 21 3.23 -8.77 4.93
C ILE A 21 2.47 -7.81 5.85
N CYS A 22 1.88 -6.74 5.30
CA CYS A 22 1.12 -5.78 6.09
C CYS A 22 -0.09 -6.44 6.75
N VAL A 23 -0.84 -7.26 6.02
CA VAL A 23 -1.96 -8.05 6.54
C VAL A 23 -1.48 -8.97 7.67
N TYR A 24 -0.42 -9.73 7.45
CA TYR A 24 0.16 -10.60 8.48
C TYR A 24 0.54 -9.81 9.73
N ASN A 25 1.24 -8.68 9.57
CA ASN A 25 1.71 -7.86 10.70
C ASN A 25 0.59 -7.12 11.45
N ILE A 26 -0.59 -6.96 10.82
CA ILE A 26 -1.79 -6.45 11.48
C ILE A 26 -2.41 -7.55 12.34
N PHE A 27 -2.57 -8.76 11.81
CA PHE A 27 -3.20 -9.87 12.54
C PHE A 27 -2.28 -10.58 13.53
N HIS A 28 -0.96 -10.54 13.31
CA HIS A 28 0.04 -11.17 14.15
C HIS A 28 1.00 -10.11 14.70
N THR A 29 0.61 -9.56 15.83
CA THR A 29 1.34 -8.51 16.51
C THR A 29 2.44 -9.08 17.42
N PRO A 30 3.47 -8.29 17.76
CA PRO A 30 4.54 -8.74 18.65
C PRO A 30 4.08 -9.19 20.04
N SER A 31 2.89 -8.79 20.49
CA SER A 31 2.30 -9.21 21.78
C SER A 31 1.84 -10.66 21.80
N HIS A 32 1.67 -11.32 20.64
CA HIS A 32 1.29 -12.74 20.57
C HIS A 32 2.41 -13.69 20.99
N GLY A 33 3.65 -13.21 21.18
CA GLY A 33 4.76 -14.00 21.70
C GLY A 33 6.09 -13.72 21.03
N ARG A 34 7.16 -14.36 21.54
CA ARG A 34 8.54 -14.11 21.10
C ARG A 34 8.75 -14.44 19.62
N THR A 35 8.16 -15.52 19.13
CA THR A 35 8.24 -15.93 17.71
C THR A 35 7.58 -14.89 16.80
N TYR A 36 6.34 -14.50 17.10
CA TYR A 36 5.60 -13.48 16.34
C TYR A 36 6.33 -12.13 16.34
N ARG A 37 6.96 -11.74 17.45
CA ARG A 37 7.81 -10.55 17.51
C ARG A 37 8.97 -10.61 16.53
N THR A 38 9.70 -11.74 16.48
CA THR A 38 10.82 -11.91 15.54
C THR A 38 10.33 -11.86 14.10
N VAL A 39 9.26 -12.59 13.78
CA VAL A 39 8.67 -12.62 12.43
C VAL A 39 8.20 -11.23 12.02
N HIS A 40 7.50 -10.50 12.88
CA HIS A 40 7.03 -9.14 12.62
C HIS A 40 8.18 -8.19 12.26
N ILE A 41 9.31 -8.28 12.98
CA ILE A 41 10.50 -7.45 12.71
C ILE A 41 11.14 -7.82 11.37
N VAL A 42 11.30 -9.12 11.08
CA VAL A 42 11.92 -9.57 9.82
C VAL A 42 11.05 -9.20 8.63
N LEU A 43 9.77 -9.54 8.67
CA LEU A 43 8.83 -9.19 7.60
C LEU A 43 8.69 -7.67 7.45
N GLY A 44 8.65 -6.92 8.56
CA GLY A 44 8.63 -5.46 8.51
C GLY A 44 9.84 -4.86 7.79
N ARG A 45 11.05 -5.40 8.01
CA ARG A 45 12.26 -4.98 7.28
C ARG A 45 12.19 -5.35 5.80
N MET A 46 11.69 -6.54 5.48
CA MET A 46 11.50 -6.96 4.09
C MET A 46 10.48 -6.08 3.36
N ALA A 47 9.36 -5.73 4.01
CA ALA A 47 8.34 -4.84 3.46
C ALA A 47 8.84 -3.42 3.16
N MET A 48 9.76 -2.91 3.99
CA MET A 48 10.42 -1.63 3.73
C MET A 48 11.24 -1.70 2.43
N ILE A 49 12.06 -2.74 2.26
CA ILE A 49 12.91 -2.91 1.06
C ILE A 49 12.05 -3.16 -0.17
N SER A 50 11.08 -4.08 -0.09
CA SER A 50 10.19 -4.39 -1.21
C SER A 50 9.31 -3.19 -1.58
N GLY A 51 8.96 -2.33 -0.61
CA GLY A 51 8.27 -1.05 -0.85
C GLY A 51 9.01 -0.14 -1.83
N PHE A 52 10.31 0.07 -1.60
CA PHE A 52 11.16 0.85 -2.50
C PHE A 52 11.28 0.21 -3.88
N ILE A 53 11.53 -1.11 -3.94
CA ILE A 53 11.67 -1.84 -5.20
C ILE A 53 10.36 -1.77 -6.00
N SER A 54 9.23 -1.98 -5.33
CA SER A 54 7.90 -1.90 -5.93
C SER A 54 7.63 -0.52 -6.50
N PHE A 55 7.95 0.56 -5.76
CA PHE A 55 7.81 1.93 -6.26
C PHE A 55 8.67 2.17 -7.51
N SER A 56 9.95 1.79 -7.49
CA SER A 56 10.85 1.97 -8.64
C SER A 56 10.34 1.27 -9.89
N PHE A 57 9.93 0.01 -9.78
CA PHE A 57 9.35 -0.72 -10.92
C PHE A 57 7.98 -0.18 -11.33
N GLY A 58 7.16 0.28 -10.38
CA GLY A 58 5.87 0.91 -10.67
C GLY A 58 6.01 2.19 -11.48
N ALA A 59 6.95 3.06 -11.09
CA ALA A 59 7.28 4.29 -11.81
C ALA A 59 7.76 3.99 -13.24
N VAL A 60 8.71 3.06 -13.40
CA VAL A 60 9.18 2.68 -14.74
C VAL A 60 8.05 2.05 -15.58
N ALA A 61 7.18 1.24 -14.96
CA ALA A 61 6.07 0.60 -15.66
C ALA A 61 5.05 1.62 -16.21
N VAL A 62 4.76 2.69 -15.45
CA VAL A 62 3.80 3.71 -15.89
C VAL A 62 4.38 4.68 -16.90
N TRP A 63 5.64 5.10 -16.74
CA TRP A 63 6.26 6.08 -17.65
C TRP A 63 6.85 5.46 -18.92
N TRP A 64 7.26 4.19 -18.90
CA TRP A 64 8.00 3.61 -20.02
C TRP A 64 7.34 2.37 -20.63
N GLU A 65 6.78 1.48 -19.80
CA GLU A 65 6.50 0.11 -20.25
C GLU A 65 5.08 -0.12 -20.75
N ARG A 66 4.06 0.34 -20.01
CA ARG A 66 2.66 -0.12 -20.18
C ARG A 66 1.60 0.98 -20.18
N TYR A 67 1.83 2.10 -19.47
CA TYR A 67 0.82 3.16 -19.29
C TYR A 67 1.29 4.56 -19.73
N ASN A 68 2.29 4.65 -20.62
CA ASN A 68 2.89 5.92 -21.06
C ASN A 68 1.89 6.91 -21.70
N GLY A 69 0.73 6.42 -22.16
CA GLY A 69 -0.35 7.27 -22.71
C GLY A 69 -1.41 7.73 -21.70
N ASP A 70 -1.36 7.29 -20.44
CA ASP A 70 -2.36 7.61 -19.41
C ASP A 70 -1.71 8.49 -18.33
N LEU A 71 -1.64 9.80 -18.63
CA LEU A 71 -0.99 10.79 -17.78
C LEU A 71 -1.60 10.87 -16.36
N PRO A 72 -2.94 10.89 -16.17
CA PRO A 72 -3.52 10.86 -14.83
C PRO A 72 -3.12 9.63 -14.03
N PHE A 73 -3.06 8.46 -14.66
CA PHE A 73 -2.64 7.23 -13.99
C PHE A 73 -1.15 7.24 -13.62
N ALA A 74 -0.28 7.72 -14.51
CA ALA A 74 1.16 7.82 -14.27
C ALA A 74 1.48 8.78 -13.11
N ILE A 75 0.80 9.94 -13.06
CA ILE A 75 0.91 10.89 -11.94
C ILE A 75 0.42 10.24 -10.65
N GLY A 76 -0.75 9.60 -10.66
CA GLY A 76 -1.32 8.96 -9.48
C GLY A 76 -0.43 7.90 -8.86
N ILE A 77 0.14 7.01 -9.69
CA ILE A 77 1.09 5.97 -9.22
C ILE A 77 2.38 6.59 -8.69
N THR A 78 2.91 7.61 -9.35
CA THR A 78 4.16 8.25 -8.92
C THR A 78 3.99 9.00 -7.62
N VAL A 79 2.98 9.86 -7.51
CA VAL A 79 2.68 10.64 -6.28
C VAL A 79 2.32 9.70 -5.13
N GLY A 80 1.44 8.73 -5.37
CA GLY A 80 1.06 7.73 -4.37
C GLY A 80 2.27 6.93 -3.87
N GLY A 81 3.15 6.53 -4.78
CA GLY A 81 4.38 5.82 -4.45
C GLY A 81 5.38 6.65 -3.63
N VAL A 82 5.57 7.93 -3.98
CA VAL A 82 6.41 8.85 -3.19
C VAL A 82 5.84 9.04 -1.78
N LEU A 83 4.53 9.23 -1.65
CA LEU A 83 3.86 9.34 -0.35
C LEU A 83 4.00 8.05 0.47
N GLN A 84 3.84 6.88 -0.17
CA GLN A 84 4.03 5.58 0.47
C GLN A 84 5.45 5.43 1.01
N VAL A 85 6.46 5.67 0.18
CA VAL A 85 7.87 5.58 0.55
C VAL A 85 8.23 6.61 1.63
N GLY A 86 7.72 7.83 1.52
CA GLY A 86 7.91 8.88 2.52
C GLY A 86 7.32 8.49 3.88
N ALA A 87 6.12 7.92 3.91
CA ALA A 87 5.49 7.43 5.14
C ALA A 87 6.23 6.22 5.73
N GLN A 88 6.73 5.32 4.89
CA GLN A 88 7.60 4.20 5.30
C GLN A 88 8.86 4.72 5.98
N LEU A 89 9.59 5.63 5.33
CA LEU A 89 10.81 6.25 5.88
C LEU A 89 10.53 7.02 7.17
N TYR A 90 9.44 7.79 7.23
CA TYR A 90 9.04 8.50 8.43
C TYR A 90 8.78 7.53 9.59
N GLY A 91 8.03 6.45 9.35
CA GLY A 91 7.79 5.41 10.34
C GLY A 91 9.09 4.76 10.81
N TRP A 92 10.02 4.48 9.91
CA TRP A 92 11.34 3.94 10.24
C TRP A 92 12.20 4.90 11.07
N TYR A 93 12.19 6.18 10.73
CA TYR A 93 12.90 7.22 11.47
C TYR A 93 12.35 7.37 12.91
N GLN A 94 11.03 7.40 13.09
CA GLN A 94 10.40 7.53 14.40
C GLN A 94 10.76 6.38 15.35
N ILE A 95 10.76 5.13 14.85
CA ILE A 95 11.13 3.98 15.68
C ILE A 95 12.63 3.92 15.99
N ARG A 96 13.49 4.35 15.05
CA ARG A 96 14.96 4.31 15.23
C ARG A 96 15.48 5.43 16.13
N LYS A 97 15.03 6.66 15.93
CA LYS A 97 15.54 7.83 16.65
C LYS A 97 14.78 8.10 17.94
N HIS A 98 13.45 8.01 17.90
CA HIS A 98 12.60 8.40 19.02
C HIS A 98 12.06 7.21 19.81
N LYS A 99 12.26 5.97 19.33
CA LYS A 99 11.66 4.74 19.90
C LYS A 99 10.14 4.84 20.07
N ASP A 100 9.48 5.69 19.27
CA ASP A 100 8.05 5.99 19.36
C ASP A 100 7.25 4.98 18.54
N VAL A 101 6.78 3.94 19.23
CA VAL A 101 6.00 2.85 18.62
C VAL A 101 4.65 3.34 18.11
N THR A 102 4.03 4.31 18.78
CA THR A 102 2.71 4.83 18.42
C THR A 102 2.76 5.57 17.09
N LYS A 103 3.76 6.45 16.89
CA LYS A 103 3.96 7.15 15.61
C LYS A 103 4.37 6.19 14.50
N HIS A 104 5.23 5.22 14.80
CA HIS A 104 5.59 4.17 13.85
C HIS A 104 4.36 3.38 13.39
N LYS A 105 3.55 2.88 14.32
CA LYS A 105 2.31 2.15 14.06
C LYS A 105 1.37 2.98 13.19
N ARG A 106 1.15 4.25 13.54
CA ARG A 106 0.29 5.14 12.75
C ARG A 106 0.81 5.31 11.31
N ALA A 107 2.11 5.53 11.13
CA ALA A 107 2.71 5.66 9.79
C ALA A 107 2.53 4.38 8.95
N MET A 108 2.73 3.19 9.54
CA MET A 108 2.52 1.92 8.84
C MET A 108 1.06 1.66 8.50
N LEU A 109 0.13 2.02 9.40
CA LEU A 109 -1.31 1.92 9.13
C LEU A 109 -1.74 2.85 7.99
N LEU A 110 -1.18 4.07 7.92
CA LEU A 110 -1.44 4.98 6.81
C LEU A 110 -0.96 4.40 5.48
N VAL A 111 0.24 3.82 5.45
CA VAL A 111 0.77 3.12 4.26
C VAL A 111 -0.17 2.00 3.82
N PHE A 112 -0.61 1.16 4.75
CA PHE A 112 -1.48 0.04 4.42
C PHE A 112 -2.87 0.48 3.92
N PHE A 113 -3.58 1.28 4.72
CA PHE A 113 -4.97 1.65 4.42
C PHE A 113 -5.08 2.62 3.23
N TYR A 114 -4.15 3.55 3.08
CA TYR A 114 -4.21 4.53 1.99
C TYR A 114 -3.35 4.12 0.78
N GLY A 115 -2.14 3.62 1.01
CA GLY A 115 -1.22 3.26 -0.07
C GLY A 115 -1.56 1.94 -0.77
N CYS A 116 -1.92 0.89 -0.01
CA CYS A 116 -2.16 -0.43 -0.59
C CYS A 116 -3.65 -0.72 -0.85
N LEU A 117 -4.52 -0.34 0.09
CA LEU A 117 -5.96 -0.67 0.03
C LEU A 117 -6.74 0.18 -0.96
N ILE A 118 -6.43 1.47 -1.12
CA ILE A 118 -7.17 2.34 -2.08
C ILE A 118 -7.00 1.85 -3.52
N PRO A 119 -5.78 1.59 -4.04
CA PRO A 119 -5.62 1.05 -5.38
C PRO A 119 -6.32 -0.30 -5.56
N MET A 120 -6.32 -1.15 -4.52
CA MET A 120 -7.04 -2.42 -4.53
C MET A 120 -8.55 -2.20 -4.67
N TRP A 121 -9.15 -1.29 -3.89
CA TRP A 121 -10.58 -0.97 -3.99
C TRP A 121 -10.97 -0.38 -5.34
N MET A 122 -10.15 0.54 -5.87
CA MET A 122 -10.37 1.10 -7.20
C MET A 122 -10.36 0.03 -8.29
N ARG A 123 -9.49 -0.98 -8.18
CA ARG A 123 -9.43 -2.09 -9.13
C ARG A 123 -10.53 -3.14 -8.90
N PHE A 124 -10.93 -3.36 -7.66
CA PHE A 124 -12.02 -4.28 -7.31
C PHE A 124 -13.35 -3.84 -7.91
N VAL A 125 -13.65 -2.54 -7.88
CA VAL A 125 -14.86 -1.98 -8.51
C VAL A 125 -14.87 -2.25 -10.02
N VAL A 126 -13.72 -2.08 -10.69
CA VAL A 126 -13.57 -2.40 -12.12
C VAL A 126 -13.71 -3.91 -12.39
N LEU A 127 -13.26 -4.77 -11.47
CA LEU A 127 -13.36 -6.22 -11.60
C LEU A 127 -14.81 -6.71 -11.47
N VAL A 128 -15.51 -6.28 -10.42
CA VAL A 128 -16.86 -6.77 -10.11
C VAL A 128 -17.88 -6.26 -11.11
N ALA A 129 -17.69 -5.03 -11.55
CA ALA A 129 -18.79 -4.29 -12.14
C ALA A 129 -18.43 -3.75 -13.55
N GLY A 130 -17.24 -4.13 -14.05
CA GLY A 130 -16.81 -3.94 -15.44
C GLY A 130 -16.05 -2.62 -15.68
N PRO A 131 -15.48 -2.45 -16.90
CA PRO A 131 -14.81 -1.21 -17.28
C PRO A 131 -15.81 -0.07 -17.49
N TYR A 132 -15.92 0.83 -16.52
CA TYR A 132 -16.81 1.99 -16.53
C TYR A 132 -16.30 3.18 -17.34
N LYS A 133 -15.87 2.92 -18.58
CA LYS A 133 -15.22 3.93 -19.43
C LYS A 133 -16.07 5.18 -19.70
N ASN A 134 -17.40 5.06 -19.51
CA ASN A 134 -18.38 6.11 -19.80
C ASN A 134 -18.95 6.79 -18.53
N GLU A 135 -18.57 6.36 -17.32
CA GLU A 135 -19.12 6.87 -16.05
C GLU A 135 -18.02 7.46 -15.16
N PRO A 136 -17.64 8.74 -15.38
CA PRO A 136 -16.48 9.35 -14.72
C PRO A 136 -16.64 9.49 -13.19
N TRP A 137 -17.85 9.42 -12.65
CA TRP A 137 -18.13 9.53 -11.20
C TRP A 137 -17.73 8.29 -10.39
N ILE A 138 -17.57 7.13 -11.02
CA ILE A 138 -17.27 5.87 -10.31
C ILE A 138 -15.88 5.90 -9.68
N TYR A 139 -14.89 6.49 -10.34
CA TYR A 139 -13.54 6.62 -9.79
C TYR A 139 -13.49 7.48 -8.52
N PRO A 140 -14.03 8.71 -8.49
CA PRO A 140 -14.17 9.50 -7.26
C PRO A 140 -14.91 8.77 -6.14
N VAL A 141 -16.00 8.05 -6.45
CA VAL A 141 -16.78 7.29 -5.45
C VAL A 141 -15.97 6.14 -4.88
N ALA A 142 -15.25 5.37 -5.72
CA ALA A 142 -14.40 4.28 -5.28
C ALA A 142 -13.24 4.78 -4.40
N VAL A 143 -12.64 5.92 -4.77
CA VAL A 143 -11.62 6.60 -3.94
C VAL A 143 -12.22 7.06 -2.62
N ALA A 144 -13.37 7.74 -2.63
CA ALA A 144 -14.04 8.21 -1.42
C ALA A 144 -14.39 7.05 -0.48
N PHE A 145 -14.92 5.94 -1.02
CA PHE A 145 -15.17 4.73 -0.25
C PHE A 145 -13.89 4.15 0.34
N GLY A 146 -12.82 4.04 -0.45
CA GLY A 146 -11.50 3.61 0.03
C GLY A 146 -10.94 4.49 1.14
N LEU A 147 -11.10 5.81 1.04
CA LEU A 147 -10.72 6.78 2.08
C LEU A 147 -11.55 6.60 3.36
N ILE A 148 -12.87 6.40 3.24
CA ILE A 148 -13.77 6.18 4.37
C ILE A 148 -13.39 4.88 5.10
N VAL A 149 -13.28 3.76 4.37
CA VAL A 149 -12.86 2.47 4.91
C VAL A 149 -11.47 2.56 5.53
N GLY A 150 -10.54 3.24 4.87
CA GLY A 150 -9.20 3.49 5.37
C GLY A 150 -9.20 4.26 6.70
N GLN A 151 -10.03 5.30 6.81
CA GLN A 151 -10.14 6.10 8.02
C GLN A 151 -10.77 5.31 9.17
N PHE A 152 -11.80 4.51 8.92
CA PHE A 152 -12.37 3.61 9.92
C PHE A 152 -11.35 2.56 10.36
N GLY A 153 -10.62 1.96 9.42
CA GLY A 153 -9.58 0.98 9.69
C GLY A 153 -8.45 1.54 10.56
N VAL A 154 -7.90 2.71 10.20
CA VAL A 154 -6.86 3.38 11.00
C VAL A 154 -7.37 3.66 12.42
N ARG A 155 -8.58 4.19 12.57
CA ARG A 155 -9.15 4.49 13.90
C ARG A 155 -9.37 3.22 14.73
N ALA A 156 -9.92 2.17 14.12
CA ALA A 156 -10.13 0.88 14.79
C ALA A 156 -8.81 0.23 15.22
N SER A 157 -7.78 0.23 14.37
CA SER A 157 -6.46 -0.31 14.69
C SER A 157 -5.74 0.49 15.78
N MET A 158 -5.90 1.82 15.79
CA MET A 158 -5.33 2.67 16.83
C MET A 158 -6.04 2.52 18.18
N ALA A 159 -7.35 2.26 18.17
CA ALA A 159 -8.15 1.99 19.36
C ALA A 159 -7.99 0.55 19.91
N GLY A 160 -7.17 -0.30 19.27
CA GLY A 160 -7.04 -1.71 19.65
C GLY A 160 -8.32 -2.53 19.44
N ARG A 161 -9.21 -2.07 18.55
CA ARG A 161 -10.49 -2.73 18.23
C ARG A 161 -10.40 -3.64 17.01
N LEU A 162 -9.31 -3.54 16.26
CA LEU A 162 -8.86 -4.58 15.34
C LEU A 162 -7.87 -5.42 16.14
N ILE A 163 -8.34 -6.61 16.52
CA ILE A 163 -7.71 -7.72 17.28
C ILE A 163 -6.26 -7.44 17.74
#